data_AF-A0A3Q9FYJ4-F1
#
_entry.id   AF-A0A3Q9FYJ4-F1
#
_cell.length_a   1.000
_cell.length_b   1.000
_cell.length_c   1.000
_cell.angle_alpha   90.00
_cell.angle_beta   90.00
_cell.angle_gamma   90.00
#
_symmetry.space_group_name_H-M   'P 1'
#
loop_
_entity.id
_entity.type
_entity.pdbx_description
1 polymer ?
#
loop_
_entity_poly.entity_id
_entity_poly.type
_entity_poly.pdbx_seq_one_letter_code
_entity_poly.pdbx_strand_id
1 'polypeptide(L)'
;MQAVDWDEVRERTIALYARRGTDAGGQSGLPPALSETQVRQAEEQFGVTFPDDYRQYLLRVSAGGRVRTLRFDGSRWGWDGARDADHAKLHVPFPDHDTALAASEDLCEKEPKREDHASAAAYQADHDAWQEAADAAEEARAYGAAFLCDDGCGFSTLLVTSGPMRGTMWFDGRATCDRLNPLLNDARRPASFAEWYLDWLAREEPLTTPEQRHAAHRSWQAGTDTPIWFRWFDS
;
A
#
# COMPACT_ATOMS: atom_id res chain seq x y z
N MET A 1 -0.71 14.40 -19.67
CA MET A 1 -0.46 13.02 -19.22
C MET A 1 -0.82 12.13 -20.39
N GLN A 2 0.13 11.40 -20.96
CA GLN A 2 -0.21 10.41 -21.98
C GLN A 2 -1.09 9.34 -21.33
N ALA A 3 -2.12 8.89 -22.04
CA ALA A 3 -2.89 7.74 -21.59
C ALA A 3 -1.94 6.53 -21.55
N VAL A 4 -1.98 5.78 -20.45
CA VAL A 4 -1.16 4.58 -20.27
C VAL A 4 -1.72 3.49 -21.18
N ASP A 5 -0.86 2.88 -21.99
CA ASP A 5 -1.21 1.69 -22.77
C ASP A 5 -1.12 0.45 -21.87
N TRP A 6 -2.25 0.07 -21.26
CA TRP A 6 -2.30 -1.06 -20.34
C TRP A 6 -2.13 -2.42 -21.03
N ASP A 7 -2.35 -2.51 -22.34
CA ASP A 7 -2.10 -3.74 -23.09
C ASP A 7 -0.59 -3.92 -23.32
N GLU A 8 0.15 -2.83 -23.60
CA GLU A 8 1.63 -2.86 -23.62
C GLU A 8 2.19 -3.25 -22.24
N VAL A 9 1.66 -2.63 -21.17
CA VAL A 9 2.08 -2.94 -19.79
C VAL A 9 1.83 -4.42 -19.48
N ARG A 10 0.71 -4.99 -19.92
CA ARG A 10 0.40 -6.42 -19.75
C ARG A 10 1.49 -7.29 -20.36
N GLU A 11 1.83 -7.06 -21.63
CA GLU A 11 2.84 -7.86 -22.33
C GLU A 11 4.22 -7.78 -21.65
N ARG A 12 4.61 -6.58 -21.25
CA ARG A 12 5.87 -6.33 -20.52
C ARG A 12 5.89 -7.03 -19.16
N THR A 13 4.81 -6.95 -18.38
CA THR A 13 4.68 -7.64 -17.10
C THR A 13 4.73 -9.16 -17.27
N ILE A 14 3.97 -9.72 -18.23
CA ILE A 14 4.02 -11.16 -18.53
C ILE A 14 5.46 -11.58 -18.86
N ALA A 15 6.15 -10.83 -19.72
CA ALA A 15 7.52 -11.12 -20.09
C ALA A 15 8.50 -11.06 -18.91
N LEU A 16 8.30 -10.14 -17.96
CA LEU A 16 9.11 -10.04 -16.74
C LEU A 16 8.86 -11.24 -15.81
N TYR A 17 7.60 -11.61 -15.57
CA TYR A 17 7.27 -12.74 -14.69
C TYR A 17 7.66 -14.09 -15.28
N ALA A 18 7.54 -14.27 -16.60
CA ALA A 18 8.01 -15.47 -17.29
C ALA A 18 9.51 -15.69 -17.10
N ARG A 19 10.30 -14.60 -17.08
CA ARG A 19 11.74 -14.64 -16.80
C ARG A 19 12.06 -14.94 -15.32
N ARG A 20 11.26 -14.43 -14.38
CA ARG A 20 11.47 -14.67 -12.93
C ARG A 20 11.02 -16.06 -12.48
N GLY A 21 9.98 -16.62 -13.09
CA GLY A 21 9.41 -17.93 -12.76
C GLY A 21 10.33 -19.12 -13.04
N THR A 22 11.44 -18.93 -13.75
CA THR A 22 12.46 -19.98 -13.96
C THR A 22 13.43 -20.13 -12.79
N ASP A 23 13.44 -19.19 -11.83
CA ASP A 23 14.55 -19.04 -10.88
C ASP A 23 14.21 -19.38 -9.41
N ALA A 24 12.94 -19.59 -9.03
CA ALA A 24 12.58 -19.91 -7.64
C ALA A 24 11.25 -20.67 -7.51
N GLY A 25 11.26 -21.81 -6.81
CA GLY A 25 10.10 -22.66 -6.53
C GLY A 25 9.08 -22.08 -5.54
N GLY A 26 8.44 -20.96 -5.86
CA GLY A 26 7.33 -20.38 -5.10
C GLY A 26 6.31 -19.68 -6.02
N GLN A 27 5.03 -20.05 -5.87
CA GLN A 27 3.83 -19.63 -6.62
C GLN A 27 4.04 -19.27 -8.12
N SER A 28 3.75 -20.25 -8.97
CA SER A 28 3.85 -20.16 -10.43
C SER A 28 2.83 -19.19 -11.03
N GLY A 29 3.33 -18.10 -11.59
CA GLY A 29 2.65 -17.29 -12.59
C GLY A 29 2.02 -15.99 -12.10
N LEU A 30 2.04 -14.99 -12.99
CA LEU A 30 1.23 -13.77 -12.85
C LEU A 30 -0.26 -14.17 -12.85
N PRO A 31 -1.05 -13.79 -11.83
CA PRO A 31 -2.49 -14.07 -11.82
C PRO A 31 -3.18 -13.53 -13.07
N PRO A 32 -4.25 -14.17 -13.58
CA PRO A 32 -4.99 -13.62 -14.69
C PRO A 32 -5.62 -12.26 -14.32
N ALA A 33 -5.85 -11.42 -15.32
CA ALA A 33 -6.65 -10.21 -15.15
C ALA A 33 -8.10 -10.56 -14.77
N LEU A 34 -8.74 -9.67 -14.02
CA LEU A 34 -10.13 -9.80 -13.60
C LEU A 34 -11.08 -9.31 -14.70
N SER A 35 -12.28 -9.87 -14.73
CA SER A 35 -13.37 -9.36 -15.58
C SER A 35 -14.01 -8.10 -14.98
N GLU A 36 -14.71 -7.33 -15.82
CA GLU A 36 -15.49 -6.17 -15.39
C GLU A 36 -16.48 -6.51 -14.26
N THR A 37 -17.15 -7.65 -14.37
CA THR A 37 -18.09 -8.13 -13.34
C THR A 37 -17.38 -8.37 -12.01
N GLN A 38 -16.21 -9.01 -12.04
CA GLN A 38 -15.44 -9.31 -10.83
C GLN A 38 -14.94 -8.03 -10.15
N VAL A 39 -14.39 -7.08 -10.93
CA VAL A 39 -13.94 -5.80 -10.39
C VAL A 39 -15.11 -5.04 -9.77
N ARG A 40 -16.27 -5.00 -10.45
CA ARG A 40 -17.48 -4.37 -9.91
C ARG A 40 -17.97 -5.02 -8.61
N GLN A 41 -17.94 -6.35 -8.53
CA GLN A 41 -18.32 -7.05 -7.29
C GLN A 41 -17.39 -6.72 -6.13
N ALA A 42 -16.08 -6.63 -6.39
CA ALA A 42 -15.11 -6.21 -5.38
C ALA A 42 -15.36 -4.77 -4.91
N GLU A 43 -15.54 -3.85 -5.86
CA GLU A 43 -15.88 -2.44 -5.60
C GLU A 43 -17.17 -2.28 -4.78
N GLU A 44 -18.22 -3.02 -5.15
CA GLU A 44 -19.50 -3.05 -4.42
C GLU A 44 -19.31 -3.58 -2.99
N GLN A 45 -18.51 -4.62 -2.79
CA GLN A 45 -18.20 -5.15 -1.45
C GLN A 45 -17.43 -4.15 -0.59
N PHE A 46 -16.44 -3.46 -1.16
CA PHE A 46 -15.61 -2.50 -0.42
C PHE A 46 -16.24 -1.10 -0.27
N GLY A 47 -17.35 -0.84 -0.98
CA GLY A 47 -18.03 0.45 -0.99
C GLY A 47 -17.23 1.56 -1.68
N VAL A 48 -16.36 1.21 -2.62
CA VAL A 48 -15.49 2.16 -3.34
C VAL A 48 -15.52 1.88 -4.84
N THR A 49 -15.22 2.89 -5.64
CA THR A 49 -14.75 2.70 -7.02
C THR A 49 -13.23 2.77 -6.99
N PHE A 50 -12.55 1.74 -7.47
CA PHE A 50 -11.08 1.71 -7.50
C PHE A 50 -10.51 2.83 -8.36
N PRO A 51 -9.36 3.42 -7.97
CA PRO A 51 -8.64 4.38 -8.80
C PRO A 51 -8.47 3.90 -10.23
N ASP A 52 -8.68 4.80 -11.20
CA ASP A 52 -8.81 4.45 -12.62
C ASP A 52 -7.62 3.63 -13.11
N ASP A 53 -6.40 4.04 -12.76
CA ASP A 53 -5.17 3.31 -13.09
C ASP A 53 -5.15 1.90 -12.50
N TYR A 54 -5.51 1.74 -11.23
CA TYR A 54 -5.56 0.43 -10.57
C TYR A 54 -6.68 -0.45 -11.14
N ARG A 55 -7.83 0.15 -11.47
CA ARG A 55 -8.94 -0.54 -12.14
C ARG A 55 -8.50 -1.06 -13.51
N GLN A 56 -7.84 -0.24 -14.32
CA GLN A 56 -7.31 -0.67 -15.63
C GLN A 56 -6.27 -1.77 -15.48
N TYR A 57 -5.37 -1.66 -14.49
CA TYR A 57 -4.42 -2.72 -14.17
C TYR A 57 -5.11 -4.06 -13.86
N LEU A 58 -6.12 -4.05 -12.99
CA LEU A 58 -6.88 -5.26 -12.65
C LEU A 58 -7.57 -5.89 -13.87
N LEU A 59 -8.13 -5.05 -14.76
CA LEU A 59 -8.88 -5.50 -15.95
C LEU A 59 -7.98 -5.97 -17.10
N ARG A 60 -6.80 -5.37 -17.25
CA ARG A 60 -5.95 -5.53 -18.44
C ARG A 60 -4.68 -6.31 -18.16
N VAL A 61 -4.06 -6.10 -17.00
CA VAL A 61 -2.74 -6.64 -16.69
C VAL A 61 -2.85 -7.90 -15.84
N SER A 62 -3.33 -7.79 -14.59
CA SER A 62 -3.36 -8.90 -13.65
C SER A 62 -4.16 -8.57 -12.39
N ALA A 63 -4.73 -9.59 -11.75
CA ALA A 63 -5.25 -9.48 -10.39
C ALA A 63 -4.15 -9.32 -9.31
N GLY A 64 -2.87 -9.52 -9.63
CA GLY A 64 -1.75 -9.46 -8.70
C GLY A 64 -0.39 -9.38 -9.39
N GLY A 65 0.67 -9.80 -8.72
CA GLY A 65 2.04 -9.73 -9.24
C GLY A 65 2.91 -8.90 -8.34
N ARG A 66 3.22 -7.64 -8.73
CA ARG A 66 3.97 -6.73 -7.86
C ARG A 66 3.13 -6.39 -6.64
N VAL A 67 1.83 -6.22 -6.87
CA VAL A 67 0.82 -6.03 -5.84
C VAL A 67 0.28 -7.37 -5.38
N ARG A 68 -0.20 -7.43 -4.14
CA ARG A 68 -0.95 -8.54 -3.56
C ARG A 68 -2.12 -8.90 -4.48
N THR A 69 -2.37 -10.20 -4.61
CA THR A 69 -3.42 -10.69 -5.49
C THR A 69 -4.79 -10.39 -4.89
N LEU A 70 -5.62 -9.63 -5.61
CA LEU A 70 -7.03 -9.45 -5.29
C LEU A 70 -7.82 -10.67 -5.81
N ARG A 71 -8.46 -11.41 -4.91
CA ARG A 71 -9.26 -12.58 -5.29
C ARG A 71 -10.51 -12.75 -4.44
N PHE A 72 -11.43 -13.54 -4.98
CA PHE A 72 -12.59 -14.03 -4.26
C PHE A 72 -12.26 -15.40 -3.65
N ASP A 73 -12.45 -15.57 -2.34
CA ASP A 73 -12.14 -16.82 -1.64
C ASP A 73 -13.29 -17.84 -1.59
N GLY A 74 -14.44 -17.49 -2.18
CA GLY A 74 -15.69 -18.25 -2.08
C GLY A 74 -16.74 -17.57 -1.22
N SER A 75 -16.34 -16.63 -0.36
CA SER A 75 -17.22 -15.87 0.53
C SER A 75 -17.09 -14.37 0.33
N ARG A 76 -15.87 -13.86 0.13
CA ARG A 76 -15.56 -12.43 0.05
C ARG A 76 -14.40 -12.16 -0.89
N TRP A 77 -14.34 -10.93 -1.38
CA TRP A 77 -13.17 -10.34 -2.00
C TRP A 77 -12.15 -9.91 -0.94
N GLY A 78 -10.87 -10.11 -1.23
CA GLY A 78 -9.77 -9.67 -0.38
C GLY A 78 -8.42 -9.78 -1.09
N TRP A 79 -7.43 -9.05 -0.58
CA TRP A 79 -6.05 -9.18 -1.03
C TRP A 79 -5.34 -10.30 -0.27
N ASP A 80 -4.51 -11.07 -0.98
CA ASP A 80 -3.77 -12.17 -0.35
C ASP A 80 -2.87 -11.68 0.80
N GLY A 81 -3.02 -12.36 1.93
CA GLY A 81 -2.31 -12.06 3.18
C GLY A 81 -2.70 -10.74 3.84
N ALA A 82 -3.70 -10.01 3.33
CA ALA A 82 -4.26 -8.85 4.01
C ALA A 82 -5.21 -9.31 5.12
N ARG A 83 -5.28 -8.55 6.21
CA ARG A 83 -6.24 -8.80 7.29
C ARG A 83 -7.60 -8.25 6.90
N ASP A 84 -8.63 -8.76 7.56
CA ASP A 84 -10.01 -8.34 7.34
C ASP A 84 -10.25 -6.88 7.71
N ALA A 85 -9.58 -6.40 8.76
CA ALA A 85 -9.66 -5.01 9.21
C ALA A 85 -9.07 -4.03 8.16
N ASP A 86 -8.03 -4.45 7.43
CA ASP A 86 -7.28 -3.61 6.48
C ASP A 86 -8.15 -3.06 5.34
N HIS A 87 -9.33 -3.64 5.09
CA HIS A 87 -10.20 -3.23 4.00
C HIS A 87 -11.63 -2.85 4.42
N ALA A 88 -11.96 -2.90 5.70
CA ALA A 88 -13.30 -2.54 6.20
C ALA A 88 -13.62 -1.04 6.05
N LYS A 89 -12.58 -0.20 5.99
CA LYS A 89 -12.69 1.27 5.99
C LYS A 89 -12.17 1.92 4.69
N LEU A 90 -12.15 1.18 3.58
CA LEU A 90 -11.72 1.73 2.28
C LEU A 90 -12.64 2.85 1.77
N HIS A 91 -13.93 2.82 2.09
CA HIS A 91 -14.90 3.85 1.71
C HIS A 91 -14.78 5.14 2.53
N VAL A 92 -14.08 5.10 3.66
CA VAL A 92 -13.83 6.29 4.48
C VAL A 92 -12.74 7.12 3.78
N PRO A 93 -12.89 8.45 3.63
CA PRO A 93 -11.87 9.27 3.02
C PRO A 93 -10.53 9.13 3.74
N PHE A 94 -9.44 8.99 2.98
CA PHE A 94 -8.09 9.03 3.52
C PHE A 94 -7.86 10.37 4.23
N PRO A 95 -7.45 10.33 5.50
CA PRO A 95 -7.39 11.54 6.31
C PRO A 95 -6.26 12.46 5.84
N ASP A 96 -6.32 13.71 6.29
CA ASP A 96 -5.12 14.53 6.30
C ASP A 96 -4.09 13.91 7.26
N HIS A 97 -2.95 13.50 6.73
CA HIS A 97 -2.02 12.66 7.49
C HIS A 97 -1.38 13.40 8.66
N ASP A 98 -1.02 14.68 8.48
CA ASP A 98 -0.43 15.49 9.54
C ASP A 98 -1.43 15.71 10.68
N THR A 99 -2.69 15.98 10.36
CA THR A 99 -3.76 16.08 11.36
C THR A 99 -3.99 14.75 12.09
N ALA A 100 -3.98 13.63 11.37
CA ALA A 100 -4.19 12.31 11.96
C ALA A 100 -3.00 11.88 12.85
N LEU A 101 -1.77 12.20 12.46
CA LEU A 101 -0.58 12.00 13.29
C LEU A 101 -0.66 12.85 14.56
N ALA A 102 -0.93 14.15 14.45
CA ALA A 102 -1.06 15.03 15.61
C ALA A 102 -2.14 14.55 16.59
N ALA A 103 -3.27 14.03 16.09
CA ALA A 103 -4.31 13.44 16.94
C ALA A 103 -3.85 12.17 17.68
N SER A 104 -3.01 11.35 17.05
CA SER A 104 -2.38 10.17 17.68
C SER A 104 -1.37 10.58 18.75
N GLU A 105 -0.50 11.56 18.45
CA GLU A 105 0.47 12.12 19.40
C GLU A 105 -0.23 12.72 20.63
N ASP A 106 -1.30 13.49 20.42
CA ASP A 106 -2.16 14.04 21.47
C ASP A 106 -2.77 12.98 22.39
N LEU A 107 -3.08 11.78 21.86
CA LEU A 107 -3.59 10.66 22.66
C LEU A 107 -2.46 10.02 23.46
N CYS A 108 -1.29 9.83 22.84
CA CYS A 108 -0.10 9.33 23.53
C CYS A 108 0.27 10.19 24.75
N GLU A 109 0.19 11.52 24.63
CA GLU A 109 0.43 12.43 25.76
C GLU A 109 -0.59 12.31 26.90
N LYS A 110 -1.80 11.81 26.59
CA LYS A 110 -2.90 11.65 27.54
C LYS A 110 -2.98 10.23 28.13
N GLU A 111 -1.93 9.41 27.96
CA GLU A 111 -1.86 8.09 28.56
C GLU A 111 -2.10 8.16 30.08
N PRO A 112 -3.12 7.46 30.61
CA PRO A 112 -3.40 7.43 32.04
C PRO A 112 -2.19 6.93 32.81
N LYS A 113 -1.78 7.66 33.87
CA LYS A 113 -0.69 7.22 34.74
C LYS A 113 -1.23 6.54 35.97
N ARG A 114 -0.62 5.40 36.34
CA ARG A 114 -1.03 4.63 37.52
C ARG A 114 -1.06 5.46 38.81
N GLU A 115 -0.14 6.42 38.96
CA GLU A 115 -0.03 7.28 40.14
C GLU A 115 -1.19 8.26 40.32
N ASP A 116 -1.92 8.58 39.24
CA ASP A 116 -3.05 9.52 39.28
C ASP A 116 -4.37 8.87 39.75
N HIS A 117 -4.35 7.55 40.03
CA HIS A 117 -5.55 6.76 40.30
C HIS A 117 -5.56 6.20 41.72
N ALA A 118 -6.72 6.33 42.39
CA ALA A 118 -6.92 5.86 43.76
C ALA A 118 -6.89 4.33 43.92
N SER A 119 -7.00 3.57 42.82
CA SER A 119 -6.93 2.11 42.83
C SER A 119 -6.45 1.55 41.49
N ALA A 120 -5.92 0.33 41.51
CA ALA A 120 -5.54 -0.39 40.30
C ALA A 120 -6.73 -0.66 39.35
N ALA A 121 -7.94 -0.84 39.89
CA ALA A 121 -9.14 -1.08 39.08
C ALA A 121 -9.59 0.18 38.34
N ALA A 122 -9.51 1.35 38.99
CA ALA A 122 -9.81 2.64 38.36
C ALA A 122 -8.80 2.94 37.24
N TYR A 123 -7.50 2.75 37.51
CA TYR A 123 -6.45 2.86 36.49
C TYR A 123 -6.69 1.95 35.30
N GLN A 124 -7.00 0.66 35.54
CA GLN A 124 -7.20 -0.30 34.45
C GLN A 124 -8.37 0.12 33.55
N ALA A 125 -9.49 0.57 34.13
CA ALA A 125 -10.64 1.01 33.34
C ALA A 125 -10.31 2.22 32.45
N ASP A 126 -9.60 3.22 32.99
CA ASP A 126 -9.22 4.42 32.22
C ASP A 126 -8.14 4.08 31.17
N HIS A 127 -7.18 3.22 31.50
CA HIS A 127 -6.17 2.73 30.57
C HIS A 127 -6.78 1.91 29.43
N ASP A 128 -7.72 1.01 29.71
CA ASP A 128 -8.41 0.23 28.66
C ASP A 128 -9.19 1.14 27.71
N ALA A 129 -9.92 2.13 28.25
CA ALA A 129 -10.65 3.10 27.43
C ALA A 129 -9.71 3.98 26.59
N TRP A 130 -8.57 4.37 27.14
CA TRP A 130 -7.52 5.08 26.42
C TRP A 130 -6.91 4.23 25.31
N GLN A 131 -6.57 2.97 25.60
CA GLN A 131 -5.96 2.06 24.63
C GLN A 131 -6.88 1.82 23.43
N GLU A 132 -8.17 1.56 23.67
CA GLU A 132 -9.16 1.43 22.58
C GLU A 132 -9.26 2.70 21.73
N ALA A 133 -9.18 3.89 22.35
CA ALA A 133 -9.18 5.16 21.62
C ALA A 133 -7.89 5.38 20.82
N ALA A 134 -6.73 5.03 21.39
CA ALA A 134 -5.43 5.12 20.76
C ALA A 134 -5.32 4.15 19.57
N ASP A 135 -5.73 2.90 19.74
CA ASP A 135 -5.75 1.88 18.68
C ASP A 135 -6.68 2.32 17.54
N ALA A 136 -7.89 2.81 17.86
CA ALA A 136 -8.81 3.32 16.85
C ALA A 136 -8.27 4.54 16.08
N ALA A 137 -7.57 5.44 16.77
CA ALA A 137 -6.92 6.59 16.14
C ALA A 137 -5.78 6.16 15.21
N GLU A 138 -4.98 5.19 15.63
CA GLU A 138 -3.86 4.65 14.85
C GLU A 138 -4.35 3.90 13.60
N GLU A 139 -5.42 3.10 13.73
CA GLU A 139 -6.09 2.50 12.57
C GLU A 139 -6.64 3.55 11.60
N ALA A 140 -7.24 4.62 12.14
CA ALA A 140 -7.86 5.67 11.34
C ALA A 140 -6.88 6.39 10.40
N ARG A 141 -5.58 6.41 10.74
CA ARG A 141 -4.53 7.03 9.91
C ARG A 141 -4.40 6.39 8.52
N ALA A 142 -4.76 5.11 8.39
CA ALA A 142 -4.69 4.37 7.13
C ALA A 142 -6.06 4.12 6.47
N TYR A 143 -7.14 4.69 7.01
CA TYR A 143 -8.47 4.59 6.42
C TYR A 143 -8.48 5.10 4.98
N GLY A 144 -9.31 4.52 4.12
CA GLY A 144 -9.34 4.91 2.72
C GLY A 144 -8.15 4.43 1.88
N ALA A 145 -7.19 3.67 2.43
CA ALA A 145 -6.06 3.12 1.69
C ALA A 145 -6.03 1.59 1.71
N ALA A 146 -5.63 1.00 0.57
CA ALA A 146 -5.45 -0.44 0.43
C ALA A 146 -3.96 -0.80 0.47
N PHE A 147 -3.60 -1.82 1.25
CA PHE A 147 -2.24 -2.34 1.35
C PHE A 147 -1.94 -3.23 0.13
N LEU A 148 -1.15 -2.71 -0.81
CA LEU A 148 -0.87 -3.38 -2.08
C LEU A 148 0.43 -4.17 -2.06
N CYS A 149 1.46 -3.78 -1.32
CA CYS A 149 2.71 -4.53 -1.23
C CYS A 149 3.13 -4.70 0.22
N ASP A 150 3.70 -5.86 0.54
CA ASP A 150 4.50 -6.06 1.74
C ASP A 150 5.96 -5.87 1.35
N ASP A 151 6.60 -4.84 1.89
CA ASP A 151 7.99 -4.53 1.62
C ASP A 151 8.93 -5.14 2.68
N GLY A 152 8.38 -5.99 3.58
CA GLY A 152 9.08 -6.60 4.70
C GLY A 152 9.28 -5.65 5.88
N CYS A 153 9.73 -6.19 7.02
CA CYS A 153 10.06 -5.41 8.22
C CYS A 153 8.93 -4.50 8.75
N GLY A 154 7.66 -4.82 8.44
CA GLY A 154 6.50 -4.02 8.82
C GLY A 154 6.23 -2.83 7.89
N PHE A 155 6.97 -2.71 6.79
CA PHE A 155 6.71 -1.71 5.76
C PHE A 155 5.73 -2.22 4.73
N SER A 156 4.91 -1.32 4.20
CA SER A 156 3.97 -1.65 3.14
C SER A 156 3.76 -0.48 2.21
N THR A 157 3.47 -0.78 0.95
CA THR A 157 3.05 0.22 -0.02
C THR A 157 1.53 0.24 -0.12
N LEU A 158 0.96 1.44 0.03
CA LEU A 158 -0.47 1.72 0.09
C LEU A 158 -0.95 2.40 -1.20
N LEU A 159 -2.17 2.11 -1.62
CA LEU A 159 -2.92 2.88 -2.63
C LEU A 159 -4.09 3.57 -1.97
N VAL A 160 -4.18 4.90 -2.11
CA VAL A 160 -5.35 5.65 -1.61
C VAL A 160 -6.55 5.43 -2.55
N THR A 161 -7.64 4.93 -1.98
CA THR A 161 -8.89 4.57 -2.69
C THR A 161 -10.00 5.60 -2.53
N SER A 162 -10.00 6.36 -1.43
CA SER A 162 -11.05 7.33 -1.09
C SER A 162 -10.47 8.64 -0.56
N GLY A 163 -11.17 9.76 -0.81
CA GLY A 163 -10.77 11.10 -0.37
C GLY A 163 -9.94 11.88 -1.39
N PRO A 164 -9.41 13.06 -1.01
CA PRO A 164 -8.74 13.99 -1.93
C PRO A 164 -7.46 13.43 -2.57
N MET A 165 -6.78 12.51 -1.90
CA MET A 165 -5.54 11.87 -2.36
C MET A 165 -5.79 10.58 -3.17
N ARG A 166 -7.04 10.31 -3.56
CA ARG A 166 -7.40 9.10 -4.31
C ARG A 166 -6.54 8.88 -5.55
N GLY A 167 -6.03 7.66 -5.70
CA GLY A 167 -5.17 7.21 -6.80
C GLY A 167 -3.68 7.41 -6.58
N THR A 168 -3.29 8.01 -5.45
CA THR A 168 -1.88 8.22 -5.11
C THR A 168 -1.31 7.05 -4.31
N MET A 169 -0.01 6.84 -4.45
CA MET A 169 0.76 5.79 -3.78
C MET A 169 1.50 6.33 -2.56
N TRP A 170 1.48 5.57 -1.48
CA TRP A 170 2.06 5.95 -0.19
C TRP A 170 2.90 4.81 0.38
N PHE A 171 3.86 5.16 1.21
CA PHE A 171 4.68 4.25 1.98
C PHE A 171 4.25 4.28 3.45
N ASP A 172 3.91 3.12 3.98
CA ASP A 172 3.70 2.93 5.40
C ASP A 172 5.05 2.78 6.11
N GLY A 173 5.55 3.90 6.62
CA GLY A 173 6.79 4.00 7.39
C GLY A 173 6.56 4.05 8.90
N ARG A 174 5.36 3.71 9.39
CA ARG A 174 5.01 3.88 10.80
C ARG A 174 5.90 3.08 11.74
N ALA A 175 6.40 1.93 11.29
CA ALA A 175 7.34 1.10 12.03
C ALA A 175 8.69 1.77 12.37
N THR A 176 9.07 2.86 11.67
CA THR A 176 10.38 3.52 11.89
C THR A 176 10.33 5.03 12.08
N CYS A 177 9.46 5.72 11.34
CA CYS A 177 9.35 7.18 11.39
C CYS A 177 7.98 7.66 11.86
N ASP A 178 7.12 6.73 12.27
CA ASP A 178 5.74 6.99 12.69
C ASP A 178 4.93 7.81 11.67
N ARG A 179 5.21 7.64 10.36
CA ARG A 179 4.56 8.38 9.28
C ARG A 179 4.13 7.50 8.13
N LEU A 180 3.02 7.89 7.51
CA LEU A 180 2.66 7.53 6.15
C LEU A 180 3.21 8.62 5.24
N ASN A 181 4.04 8.23 4.28
CA ASN A 181 4.73 9.17 3.43
C ASN A 181 4.26 9.00 1.98
N PRO A 182 3.93 10.08 1.25
CA PRO A 182 3.60 9.95 -0.16
C PRO A 182 4.84 9.48 -0.94
N LEU A 183 4.65 8.55 -1.87
CA LEU A 183 5.71 8.19 -2.82
C LEU A 183 5.81 9.26 -3.89
N LEU A 184 6.97 9.90 -4.05
CA LEU A 184 7.10 11.06 -4.92
C LEU A 184 7.55 10.69 -6.34
N ASN A 185 6.86 11.24 -7.35
CA ASN A 185 7.31 11.22 -8.74
C ASN A 185 8.44 12.25 -8.99
N ASP A 186 8.96 12.30 -10.22
CA ASP A 186 10.04 13.24 -10.59
C ASP A 186 9.65 14.72 -10.42
N ALA A 187 8.35 15.02 -10.46
CA ALA A 187 7.83 16.37 -10.23
C ALA A 187 7.65 16.72 -8.74
N ARG A 188 8.09 15.84 -7.82
CA ARG A 188 7.91 15.95 -6.37
C ARG A 188 6.44 16.10 -5.95
N ARG A 189 5.58 15.30 -6.59
CA ARG A 189 4.17 15.15 -6.22
C ARG A 189 3.90 13.69 -5.89
N PRO A 190 2.87 13.39 -5.08
CA PRO A 190 2.44 12.02 -4.86
C PRO A 190 2.20 11.31 -6.21
N ALA A 191 2.88 10.19 -6.41
CA ALA A 191 2.84 9.41 -7.63
C ALA A 191 1.48 8.71 -7.74
N SER A 192 0.95 8.66 -8.95
CA SER A 192 -0.17 7.79 -9.29
C SER A 192 0.23 6.31 -9.25
N PHE A 193 -0.76 5.41 -9.19
CA PHE A 193 -0.51 3.98 -9.35
C PHE A 193 0.24 3.66 -10.65
N ALA A 194 -0.15 4.29 -11.76
CA ALA A 194 0.52 4.06 -13.05
C ALA A 194 1.98 4.49 -13.05
N GLU A 195 2.29 5.70 -12.57
CA GLU A 195 3.68 6.19 -12.49
C GLU A 195 4.54 5.25 -11.63
N TRP A 196 4.05 4.86 -10.46
CA TRP A 196 4.75 3.94 -9.56
C TRP A 196 4.97 2.55 -10.17
N TYR A 197 3.97 2.01 -10.89
CA TYR A 197 4.07 0.69 -11.50
C TYR A 197 5.01 0.70 -12.72
N LEU A 198 4.92 1.71 -13.58
CA LEU A 198 5.76 1.87 -14.76
C LEU A 198 7.22 2.11 -14.41
N ASP A 199 7.50 2.93 -13.39
CA ASP A 199 8.86 3.15 -12.88
C ASP A 199 9.51 1.84 -12.43
N TRP A 200 8.77 0.99 -11.73
CA TRP A 200 9.26 -0.34 -11.36
C TRP A 200 9.48 -1.27 -12.52
N LEU A 201 8.52 -1.32 -13.45
CA LEU A 201 8.65 -2.18 -14.61
C LEU A 201 9.91 -1.81 -15.40
N ALA A 202 10.11 -0.52 -15.66
CA ALA A 202 11.29 -0.01 -16.37
C ALA A 202 12.62 -0.30 -15.65
N ARG A 203 12.61 -0.36 -14.32
CA ARG A 203 13.80 -0.64 -13.50
C ARG A 203 14.11 -2.11 -13.34
N GLU A 204 13.10 -2.96 -13.37
CA GLU A 204 13.24 -4.41 -13.19
C GLU A 204 13.48 -5.15 -14.50
N GLU A 205 12.92 -4.65 -15.61
CA GLU A 205 13.13 -5.21 -16.96
C GLU A 205 14.60 -5.44 -17.37
N PRO A 206 15.55 -4.51 -17.10
CA PRO A 206 16.95 -4.72 -17.45
C PRO A 206 17.71 -5.64 -16.47
N LEU A 207 17.15 -5.96 -15.31
CA LEU A 207 17.82 -6.72 -14.25
C LEU A 207 17.61 -8.22 -14.46
N THR A 208 18.50 -8.83 -15.26
CA THR A 208 18.40 -10.24 -15.65
C THR A 208 19.17 -11.19 -14.75
N THR A 209 20.06 -10.70 -13.88
CA THR A 209 20.81 -11.53 -12.92
C THR A 209 20.65 -11.06 -11.47
N PRO A 210 20.87 -11.94 -10.47
CA PRO A 210 20.89 -11.54 -9.05
C PRO A 210 21.94 -10.47 -8.73
N GLU A 211 23.11 -10.49 -9.37
CA GLU A 211 24.19 -9.52 -9.15
C GLU A 211 23.79 -8.12 -9.64
N GLN A 212 23.14 -8.05 -10.80
CA GLN A 212 22.60 -6.80 -11.33
C GLN A 212 21.55 -6.22 -10.40
N ARG A 213 20.62 -7.06 -9.90
CA ARG A 213 19.63 -6.64 -8.91
C ARG A 213 20.27 -6.10 -7.63
N HIS A 214 21.28 -6.81 -7.11
CA HIS A 214 21.99 -6.38 -5.91
C HIS A 214 22.74 -5.05 -6.14
N ALA A 215 23.41 -4.89 -7.28
CA ALA A 215 24.11 -3.66 -7.62
C ALA A 215 23.15 -2.46 -7.81
N ALA A 216 22.00 -2.69 -8.46
CA ALA A 216 20.95 -1.68 -8.59
C ALA A 216 20.40 -1.28 -7.23
N HIS A 217 20.06 -2.24 -6.36
CA HIS A 217 19.58 -1.98 -5.01
C HIS A 217 20.55 -1.12 -4.18
N ARG A 218 21.85 -1.43 -4.23
CA ARG A 218 22.87 -0.62 -3.57
C ARG A 218 22.95 0.80 -4.12
N SER A 219 22.80 0.96 -5.44
CA SER A 219 22.83 2.28 -6.08
C SER A 219 21.61 3.12 -5.69
N TRP A 220 20.43 2.48 -5.64
CA TRP A 220 19.18 3.11 -5.21
C TRP A 220 19.24 3.56 -3.75
N GLN A 221 19.78 2.72 -2.86
CA GLN A 221 20.02 3.05 -1.46
C GLN A 221 21.03 4.19 -1.29
N ALA A 222 21.96 4.34 -2.23
CA ALA A 222 22.92 5.44 -2.26
C ALA A 222 22.35 6.74 -2.87
N GLY A 223 21.05 6.79 -3.21
CA GLY A 223 20.40 7.99 -3.75
C GLY A 223 20.62 8.20 -5.26
N THR A 224 21.21 7.24 -5.97
CA THR A 224 21.48 7.36 -7.42
C THR A 224 20.37 6.67 -8.20
N ASP A 225 19.70 7.43 -9.09
CA ASP A 225 18.58 6.93 -9.89
C ASP A 225 17.56 6.18 -9.02
N THR A 226 17.20 6.79 -7.88
CA THR A 226 16.35 6.17 -6.88
C THR A 226 14.97 5.93 -7.47
N PRO A 227 14.38 4.73 -7.32
CA PRO A 227 13.01 4.45 -7.76
C PRO A 227 11.95 5.15 -6.92
N ILE A 228 10.73 5.27 -7.47
CA ILE A 228 9.61 5.88 -6.76
C ILE A 228 9.32 5.21 -5.41
N TRP A 229 9.43 3.88 -5.31
CA TRP A 229 9.19 3.17 -4.04
C TRP A 229 10.26 3.39 -2.96
N PHE A 230 11.36 4.10 -3.28
CA PHE A 230 12.36 4.56 -2.30
C PHE A 230 12.33 6.09 -2.10
N ARG A 231 11.40 6.82 -2.73
CA ARG A 231 11.27 8.29 -2.64
C ARG A 231 10.14 8.70 -1.72
N TRP A 232 10.30 8.41 -0.43
CA TRP A 232 9.31 8.72 0.62
C TRP A 232 9.85 9.67 1.71
N PHE A 233 11.08 10.16 1.55
CA PHE A 233 11.60 11.29 2.32
C PHE A 233 11.76 12.50 1.41
N ASP A 234 11.25 13.65 1.85
CA ASP A 234 11.74 14.93 1.35
C ASP A 234 13.20 15.08 1.79
N SER A 235 14.09 15.33 0.83
CA SER A 235 15.43 15.87 1.11
C SER A 235 15.36 17.40 1.12
#